data_AF-A0A3P6P9V6-F1
#
_entry.id   AF-A0A3P6P9V6-F1
#
_cell.length_a   1.000
_cell.length_b   1.000
_cell.length_c   1.000
_cell.angle_alpha   90.00
_cell.angle_beta   90.00
_cell.angle_gamma   90.00
#
_symmetry.space_group_name_H-M   'P 1'
#
loop_
_entity.id
_entity.type
_entity.pdbx_description
1 polymer ?
#
loop_
_entity_poly.entity_id
_entity_poly.type
_entity_poly.pdbx_seq_one_letter_code
_entity_poly.pdbx_strand_id
1 'polypeptide(L)'
;MYKLVWLDLAVYITCFYIINLSYRFILTPPQKQIFESIVQYCDSMKGNIPVSFLLGFFVSGVIGRWYQMYMYIPWMNNIAYSTMVSSKTDSKYN
;
A
#
# COMPACT_ATOMS: atom_id res chain seq x y z
N MET A 1 -7.53 -4.00 7.67
CA MET A 1 -6.98 -2.62 7.63
C MET A 1 -6.17 -2.30 8.88
N TYR A 2 -6.78 -2.29 10.07
CA TYR A 2 -6.08 -1.94 11.32
C TYR A 2 -4.83 -2.78 11.63
N LYS A 3 -4.85 -4.10 11.37
CA LYS A 3 -3.67 -4.97 11.55
C LYS A 3 -2.45 -4.63 10.68
N LEU A 4 -2.62 -3.93 9.55
CA LEU A 4 -1.50 -3.52 8.70
C LEU A 4 -1.04 -2.10 9.03
N VAL A 5 -1.98 -1.19 9.29
CA VAL A 5 -1.70 0.25 9.43
C VAL A 5 -1.23 0.65 10.83
N TRP A 6 -1.48 -0.18 11.86
CA TRP A 6 -1.16 0.19 13.24
C TRP A 6 0.32 0.49 13.48
N LEU A 7 1.23 -0.21 12.79
CA LEU A 7 2.67 -0.01 12.94
C LEU A 7 3.11 1.32 12.30
N ASP A 8 2.65 1.62 11.09
CA ASP A 8 2.87 2.92 10.43
C ASP A 8 2.32 4.08 11.27
N LEU A 9 1.12 3.90 11.83
CA LEU A 9 0.48 4.90 12.69
C LEU A 9 1.26 5.11 13.99
N ALA A 10 1.73 4.03 14.62
CA ALA A 10 2.51 4.11 15.86
C ALA A 10 3.83 4.84 15.64
N VAL A 11 4.53 4.55 14.53
CA VAL A 11 5.76 5.26 14.15
C VAL A 11 5.48 6.74 13.91
N TYR A 12 4.41 7.07 13.18
CA TYR A 12 4.00 8.46 12.92
C TYR A 12 3.74 9.23 14.22
N ILE A 13 2.94 8.65 15.12
CA ILE A 13 2.61 9.25 16.42
C ILE A 13 3.87 9.43 17.27
N THR A 14 4.75 8.42 17.31
CA THR A 14 5.99 8.48 18.08
C THR A 14 6.89 9.62 17.58
N CYS A 15 7.12 9.72 16.27
CA CYS A 15 7.90 10.82 15.69
C CYS A 15 7.28 12.19 15.96
N PHE A 16 5.95 12.31 15.85
CA PHE A 16 5.24 13.56 16.15
C PHE A 16 5.47 14.01 17.60
N TYR A 17 5.36 13.09 18.56
CA TYR A 17 5.62 13.40 19.96
C TYR A 17 7.08 13.75 20.24
N ILE A 18 8.05 13.09 19.59
CA ILE A 18 9.47 13.44 19.72
C ILE A 18 9.72 14.88 19.27
N ILE A 19 9.16 15.29 18.12
CA ILE A 19 9.29 16.66 17.61
C ILE A 19 8.63 17.65 18.57
N ASN A 20 7.42 17.34 19.05
CA ASN A 20 6.69 18.20 20.00
C ASN A 20 7.47 18.37 21.32
N LEU A 21 8.02 17.28 21.86
CA LEU A 21 8.83 17.29 23.08
C LEU A 21 10.11 18.11 22.88
N SER A 22 10.77 17.95 21.73
CA SER A 22 11.98 18.69 21.38
C SER A 22 11.72 20.20 21.31
N TYR A 23 10.61 20.62 20.69
CA TYR A 23 10.20 22.03 20.66
C TYR A 23 9.93 22.59 22.07
N ARG A 24 9.36 21.78 22.98
CA ARG A 24 8.95 22.24 24.31
C ARG A 24 10.09 22.26 25.33
N PHE A 25 10.97 21.26 25.32
CA PHE A 25 11.97 21.07 26.39
C PHE A 25 13.42 21.37 25.97
N ILE A 26 13.76 21.27 24.68
CA ILE A 26 15.16 21.39 24.21
C ILE A 26 15.42 22.75 23.57
N LEU A 27 14.44 23.31 22.87
CA LEU A 27 14.64 24.47 22.01
C LEU A 27 14.63 25.81 22.76
N THR A 28 15.69 26.60 22.56
CA THR A 28 15.80 27.98 23.05
C THR A 28 15.02 28.96 22.16
N PRO A 29 14.68 30.18 22.64
CA PRO A 29 13.87 31.15 21.90
C PRO A 29 14.31 31.44 20.44
N PRO A 30 15.60 31.66 20.13
CA PRO A 30 16.03 31.90 18.74
C PRO A 30 15.89 30.65 17.85
N GLN A 31 16.08 29.45 18.42
CA GLN A 31 15.96 28.19 17.68
C GLN A 31 14.50 27.87 17.34
N LYS A 32 13.53 28.31 18.18
CA LYS A 32 12.09 28.17 17.90
C LYS A 32 11.65 28.92 16.65
N GLN A 33 12.16 30.13 16.44
CA GLN A 33 11.85 30.93 15.24
C GLN A 33 12.35 30.26 13.95
N ILE A 34 13.54 29.66 14.01
CA ILE A 34 14.09 28.90 12.87
C ILE A 34 13.23 27.66 12.60
N PHE A 35 12.82 26.94 13.65
CA PHE A 35 11.93 25.78 13.51
C PHE A 35 10.57 26.15 12.89
N GLU A 36 9.96 27.26 13.31
CA GLU A 36 8.70 27.75 12.75
C GLU A 36 8.81 28.07 11.26
N SER A 37 9.94 28.67 10.84
CA SER A 37 10.23 28.95 9.44
C SER A 37 10.36 27.65 8.61
N ILE A 38 11.00 26.62 9.17
CA ILE A 38 11.10 25.30 8.51
C ILE A 38 9.73 24.64 8.39
N VAL A 39 8.89 24.71 9.42
CA VAL A 39 7.54 24.13 9.40
C VAL A 39 6.68 24.82 8.34
N GLN A 40 6.73 26.15 8.26
CA GLN A 40 6.02 26.90 7.21
C GLN A 40 6.50 26.52 5.80
N TYR A 41 7.81 26.33 5.62
CA TYR A 41 8.36 25.85 4.36
C TYR A 41 7.82 24.45 3.99
N CYS A 42 7.84 23.50 4.92
CA CYS A 42 7.28 22.17 4.69
C CYS A 42 5.78 22.19 4.39
N ASP A 43 5.02 23.08 5.03
CA ASP A 43 3.58 23.20 4.77
C ASP A 43 3.29 23.73 3.36
N SER A 44 4.07 24.70 2.90
CA SER A 44 3.96 25.22 1.53
C SER A 44 4.29 24.16 0.46
N MET A 45 5.15 23.19 0.77
CA MET A 45 5.53 22.11 -0.15
C MET A 45 4.51 20.97 -0.20
N LYS A 46 3.74 20.74 0.87
CA LYS A 46 2.75 19.64 0.94
C LYS A 46 1.69 19.70 -0.18
N GLY A 47 1.35 20.91 -0.66
CA GLY A 47 0.34 21.10 -1.70
C GLY A 47 0.81 20.77 -3.12
N ASN A 48 2.12 20.63 -3.36
CA ASN A 48 2.68 20.65 -4.72
C ASN A 48 2.73 19.28 -5.41
N ILE A 49 2.53 18.17 -4.69
CA ILE A 49 2.56 16.81 -5.27
C ILE A 49 1.24 16.09 -5.00
N PRO A 50 0.47 15.72 -6.03
CA PRO A 50 -0.76 14.94 -5.85
C PRO A 50 -0.38 13.48 -5.55
N VAL A 51 0.00 13.20 -4.30
CA VAL A 51 0.38 11.85 -3.83
C VAL A 51 -0.75 10.85 -4.08
N SER A 52 -2.00 11.29 -3.92
CA SER A 52 -3.19 10.47 -4.19
C SER A 52 -3.26 10.00 -5.65
N PHE A 53 -2.81 10.83 -6.60
CA PHE A 53 -2.78 10.46 -8.01
C PHE A 53 -1.71 9.40 -8.29
N LEU A 54 -0.49 9.59 -7.77
CA LEU A 54 0.59 8.60 -7.89
C LEU A 54 0.21 7.27 -7.24
N LEU A 55 -0.40 7.31 -6.05
CA LEU A 55 -0.85 6.12 -5.35
C LEU A 55 -1.94 5.38 -6.14
N GLY A 56 -2.90 6.12 -6.73
CA GLY A 56 -3.92 5.55 -7.60
C GLY A 56 -3.33 4.85 -8.84
N PHE A 57 -2.37 5.49 -9.50
CA PHE A 57 -1.64 4.89 -10.62
C PHE A 57 -0.87 3.62 -10.21
N PHE A 58 -0.14 3.70 -9.10
CA PHE A 58 0.63 2.59 -8.55
C PHE A 58 -0.27 1.39 -8.20
N VAL A 59 -1.35 1.63 -7.45
CA VAL A 59 -2.28 0.59 -7.01
C VAL A 59 -3.00 -0.06 -8.20
N SER A 60 -3.39 0.71 -9.22
CA SER A 60 -3.98 0.18 -10.45
C SER A 60 -3.05 -0.81 -11.17
N GLY A 61 -1.75 -0.48 -11.26
CA GLY A 61 -0.74 -1.38 -11.81
C GLY A 61 -0.58 -2.67 -11.00
N VAL A 62 -0.51 -2.56 -9.66
CA VAL A 62 -0.39 -3.71 -8.76
C VAL A 62 -1.61 -4.64 -8.88
N ILE A 63 -2.82 -4.09 -8.90
CA ILE A 63 -4.06 -4.86 -9.06
C ILE A 63 -4.10 -5.56 -10.41
N GLY A 64 -3.68 -4.89 -11.49
CA GLY A 64 -3.61 -5.49 -12.83
C GLY A 64 -2.70 -6.72 -12.86
N ARG A 65 -1.49 -6.63 -12.27
CA ARG A 65 -0.56 -7.77 -12.17
C ARG A 65 -1.12 -8.90 -11.31
N TRP A 66 -1.73 -8.56 -10.17
CA TRP A 66 -2.35 -9.55 -9.29
C TRP A 66 -3.51 -10.28 -9.98
N TYR A 67 -4.34 -9.56 -10.73
CA TYR A 67 -5.43 -10.18 -11.48
C TYR A 67 -4.91 -11.13 -12.57
N GLN A 68 -3.83 -10.77 -13.26
CA GLN A 68 -3.17 -11.68 -14.20
C GLN A 68 -2.69 -12.95 -13.50
N MET A 69 -2.02 -12.83 -12.35
CA MET A 69 -1.61 -13.99 -11.53
C MET A 69 -2.82 -14.85 -11.12
N TYR A 70 -3.92 -14.23 -10.74
CA TYR A 70 -5.16 -14.93 -10.38
C TYR A 70 -5.75 -15.72 -11.56
N MET A 71 -5.71 -15.17 -12.78
CA MET A 71 -6.18 -15.86 -13.99
C MET A 71 -5.32 -17.07 -14.38
N TYR A 72 -4.05 -17.11 -13.99
CA TYR A 72 -3.17 -18.27 -14.21
C TYR A 72 -3.47 -19.46 -13.30
N ILE A 73 -4.27 -19.29 -12.24
CA ILE A 73 -4.68 -20.40 -11.39
C ILE A 73 -5.77 -21.19 -12.14
N PRO A 74 -5.48 -22.42 -12.61
CA PRO A 74 -6.43 -23.15 -13.42
C PRO A 74 -7.64 -23.54 -12.58
N TRP A 75 -8.83 -23.18 -13.06
CA TRP A 75 -10.07 -23.65 -12.46
C TRP A 75 -10.23 -25.15 -12.70
N MET A 76 -10.40 -25.90 -11.61
CA MET A 76 -10.57 -27.36 -11.61
C MET A 76 -11.69 -27.83 -12.56
N ASN A 77 -12.66 -26.96 -12.82
CA ASN A 77 -13.75 -27.17 -13.77
C ASN A 77 -13.27 -27.60 -15.16
N ASN A 78 -12.30 -26.88 -15.75
CA ASN A 78 -11.84 -27.18 -17.12
C ASN A 78 -11.06 -28.50 -17.20
N ILE A 79 -10.29 -28.82 -16.15
CA ILE A 79 -9.51 -30.07 -16.06
C ILE A 79 -10.43 -31.27 -15.77
N ALA A 80 -11.46 -31.09 -14.95
CA ALA A 80 -12.45 -32.12 -14.66
C ALA A 80 -13.30 -32.48 -15.90
N TYR A 81 -13.69 -31.49 -16.72
CA TYR A 81 -14.41 -31.77 -17.96
C TYR A 81 -13.55 -32.49 -19.00
N SER A 82 -12.28 -32.08 -19.19
CA SER A 82 -11.41 -32.72 -20.19
C SER A 82 -11.11 -34.19 -19.83
N THR A 83 -10.90 -34.47 -18.54
CA THR A 83 -10.70 -35.85 -18.05
C THR A 83 -11.97 -36.70 -18.10
N MET A 84 -13.14 -36.12 -17.81
CA MET A 84 -14.43 -36.83 -17.95
C MET A 84 -14.74 -37.19 -19.41
N VAL A 85 -14.47 -36.29 -20.36
CA VAL A 85 -14.67 -36.57 -21.80
C VAL A 85 -13.71 -37.65 -22.28
N SER A 86 -12.44 -37.60 -21.85
CA SER A 86 -11.45 -38.61 -22.22
C SER A 86 -11.83 -40.00 -21.68
N SER A 87 -12.22 -40.09 -20.40
CA SER A 87 -12.67 -41.35 -19.80
C SER A 87 -13.95 -41.94 -20.44
N LYS A 88 -14.91 -41.10 -20.85
CA LYS A 88 -16.06 -41.55 -21.66
C LYS A 88 -15.66 -42.06 -23.04
N THR A 89 -14.62 -41.48 -23.62
CA THR A 89 -14.12 -41.87 -24.95
C THR A 89 -13.46 -43.25 -24.86
N ASP A 90 -12.60 -43.48 -23.88
CA ASP A 90 -11.93 -44.78 -23.67
C ASP A 90 -12.92 -45.93 -23.38
N SER A 91 -14.02 -45.66 -22.68
CA SER A 91 -15.09 -46.64 -22.46
C SER A 91 -15.92 -46.98 -23.70
N LYS A 92 -15.83 -46.19 -24.77
CA LYS A 92 -16.59 -46.41 -26.02
C LYS A 92 -15.81 -47.26 -27.04
N TYR A 93 -14.49 -47.42 -26.83
CA TYR A 93 -13.58 -48.17 -27.70
C TYR A 93 -13.06 -49.48 -27.06
N ASN A 94 -13.44 -49.77 -25.82
CA ASN A 94 -13.39 -51.10 -25.19
C ASN A 94 -14.79 -51.72 -25.16
#